data_AF-A0A958A7H7-F1
#
_entry.id   AF-A0A958A7H7-F1
#
_cell.length_a   1.000
_cell.length_b   1.000
_cell.length_c   1.000
_cell.angle_alpha   90.00
_cell.angle_beta   90.00
_cell.angle_gamma   90.00
#
_symmetry.space_group_name_H-M   'P 1'
#
loop_
_entity.id
_entity.type
_entity.pdbx_description
1 polymer ?
#
loop_
_entity_poly.entity_id
_entity_poly.type
_entity_poly.pdbx_seq_one_letter_code
_entity_poly.pdbx_strand_id
1 'polypeptide(L)'
;LADGEVVEFGSESLEGVGVGPDLIGLFVGSEGLFGIALEITVRLLPKPELYRTVLAAYNDLETAGNAVAMVVASGLLPGAMEIMDRLAIKAAESGVDAGYPENAAALLIVELEGEAEQVETEFEEIMEVIKESGAYEVRVAKDAEQRLQIWKGRKGAFSSVGRLSPDYIVQDGVVPRSHLGKALAEIDRLSQEYGLDVANVFHAGDGNLHPLILFNGREPGALEHAEELAGKILKMCVDLGGSITGEHGVGMEKRRYMPAMFSEVDLETMKAIRRQIDPKEISNRGKMFPGGEAPALKMTGMHPLEAQGIISRE
;
A
#
# COMPACT_ATOMS: atom_id res chain seq x y z
N LEU A 1 13.87 23.62 6.58
CA LEU A 1 13.66 23.09 7.95
C LEU A 1 12.58 23.90 8.66
N ALA A 2 12.22 23.54 9.90
CA ALA A 2 11.13 24.19 10.64
C ALA A 2 11.41 25.68 10.97
N ASP A 3 12.66 26.08 11.05
CA ASP A 3 13.09 27.48 11.27
C ASP A 3 13.17 28.30 9.97
N GLY A 4 12.89 27.70 8.82
CA GLY A 4 12.97 28.33 7.51
C GLY A 4 14.32 28.17 6.80
N GLU A 5 15.31 27.52 7.42
CA GLU A 5 16.59 27.26 6.76
C GLU A 5 16.39 26.33 5.55
N VAL A 6 17.05 26.65 4.44
CA VAL A 6 17.10 25.79 3.25
C VAL A 6 18.38 24.98 3.31
N VAL A 7 18.24 23.66 3.25
CA VAL A 7 19.35 22.70 3.31
C VAL A 7 19.26 21.75 2.13
N GLU A 8 20.40 21.30 1.65
CA GLU A 8 20.52 20.29 0.60
C GLU A 8 21.05 18.98 1.21
N PHE A 9 20.37 17.88 0.94
CA PHE A 9 20.77 16.54 1.39
C PHE A 9 21.20 15.71 0.19
N GLY A 10 22.32 15.00 0.34
CA GLY A 10 22.87 14.14 -0.70
C GLY A 10 23.85 14.84 -1.63
N SER A 11 24.10 14.20 -2.77
CA SER A 11 24.95 14.69 -3.84
C SER A 11 24.63 13.94 -5.13
N GLU A 12 25.19 14.38 -6.26
CA GLU A 12 25.13 13.62 -7.52
C GLU A 12 25.93 12.29 -7.48
N SER A 13 26.78 12.10 -6.47
CA SER A 13 27.55 10.87 -6.32
C SER A 13 26.66 9.71 -5.87
N LEU A 14 26.72 8.60 -6.62
CA LEU A 14 26.08 7.34 -6.26
C LEU A 14 26.68 6.71 -4.98
N GLU A 15 27.83 7.19 -4.51
CA GLU A 15 28.55 6.70 -3.33
C GLU A 15 28.57 7.72 -2.17
N GLY A 16 27.85 8.84 -2.28
CA GLY A 16 27.90 9.96 -1.33
C GLY A 16 27.43 9.66 0.10
N VAL A 17 26.84 8.49 0.34
CA VAL A 17 26.24 8.07 1.63
C VAL A 17 27.30 7.71 2.69
N GLY A 18 28.60 7.65 2.34
CA GLY A 18 29.66 7.16 3.23
C GLY A 18 30.33 8.19 4.17
N VAL A 19 30.04 9.49 4.04
CA VAL A 19 30.78 10.57 4.74
C VAL A 19 30.15 10.93 6.11
N GLY A 20 28.92 10.47 6.37
CA GLY A 20 28.19 10.75 7.60
C GLY A 20 26.87 9.97 7.67
N PRO A 21 25.97 10.31 8.60
CA PRO A 21 24.64 9.71 8.66
C PRO A 21 23.85 9.94 7.37
N ASP A 22 23.01 8.97 6.99
CA ASP A 22 22.12 9.09 5.83
C ASP A 22 20.95 10.06 6.16
N LEU A 23 21.17 11.35 5.85
CA LEU A 23 20.16 12.39 6.06
C LEU A 23 19.00 12.30 5.05
N ILE A 24 19.21 11.67 3.88
CA ILE A 24 18.13 11.43 2.91
C ILE A 24 17.19 10.37 3.49
N GLY A 25 17.73 9.23 3.92
CA GLY A 25 16.97 8.17 4.58
C GLY A 25 16.26 8.65 5.85
N LEU A 26 16.85 9.60 6.58
CA LEU A 26 16.20 10.23 7.72
C LEU A 26 14.99 11.09 7.32
N PHE A 27 15.07 11.80 6.20
CA PHE A 27 14.00 12.68 5.73
C PHE A 27 12.87 11.91 5.03
N VAL A 28 13.20 10.91 4.22
CA VAL A 28 12.24 10.05 3.51
C VAL A 28 11.44 9.24 4.52
N GLY A 29 10.10 9.28 4.39
CA GLY A 29 9.20 8.64 5.37
C GLY A 29 8.94 9.46 6.63
N SER A 30 9.57 10.63 6.80
CA SER A 30 9.28 11.53 7.95
C SER A 30 7.87 12.13 7.93
N GLU A 31 7.12 11.95 6.84
CA GLU A 31 5.79 12.52 6.60
C GLU A 31 5.76 14.04 6.83
N GLY A 32 6.87 14.75 6.56
CA GLY A 32 6.95 16.20 6.75
C GLY A 32 7.10 16.65 8.22
N LEU A 33 7.48 15.75 9.12
CA LEU A 33 7.83 16.09 10.50
C LEU A 33 9.19 16.80 10.61
N PHE A 34 10.07 16.63 9.63
CA PHE A 34 11.42 17.22 9.62
C PHE A 34 11.53 18.47 8.75
N GLY A 35 10.47 18.83 8.02
CA GLY A 35 10.43 19.99 7.15
C GLY A 35 9.59 19.75 5.89
N ILE A 36 9.85 20.57 4.87
CA ILE A 36 9.17 20.52 3.57
C ILE A 36 10.22 20.20 2.51
N ALA A 37 9.97 19.18 1.68
CA ALA A 37 10.77 18.92 0.50
C ALA A 37 10.48 19.98 -0.56
N LEU A 38 11.51 20.63 -1.08
CA LEU A 38 11.39 21.64 -2.15
C LEU A 38 11.75 21.05 -3.51
N GLU A 39 12.84 20.30 -3.55
CA GLU A 39 13.38 19.68 -4.76
C GLU A 39 13.75 18.23 -4.47
N ILE A 40 13.56 17.34 -5.45
CA ILE A 40 13.87 15.91 -5.33
C ILE A 40 14.57 15.46 -6.61
N THR A 41 15.77 14.94 -6.45
CA THR A 41 16.52 14.30 -7.54
C THR A 41 16.39 12.78 -7.41
N VAL A 42 15.95 12.11 -8.48
CA VAL A 42 15.75 10.65 -8.51
C VAL A 42 16.57 10.00 -9.61
N ARG A 43 16.94 8.74 -9.40
CA ARG A 43 17.58 7.92 -10.44
C ARG A 43 16.53 7.40 -11.40
N LEU A 44 16.71 7.62 -12.70
CA LEU A 44 15.91 6.99 -13.74
C LEU A 44 16.46 5.62 -14.10
N LEU A 45 15.57 4.68 -14.40
CA LEU A 45 15.92 3.37 -14.92
C LEU A 45 15.60 3.31 -16.43
N PRO A 46 16.31 2.47 -17.21
CA PRO A 46 15.95 2.19 -18.59
C PRO A 46 14.51 1.67 -18.69
N LYS A 47 13.85 1.99 -19.81
CA LYS A 47 12.54 1.41 -20.12
C LYS A 47 12.73 -0.08 -20.47
N PRO A 48 11.93 -1.00 -19.90
CA PRO A 48 11.96 -2.41 -20.26
C PRO A 48 11.76 -2.66 -21.76
N GLU A 49 12.44 -3.68 -22.29
CA GLU A 49 12.33 -4.10 -23.69
C GLU A 49 11.07 -4.93 -23.92
N LEU A 50 10.73 -5.80 -22.97
CA LEU A 50 9.62 -6.73 -23.05
C LEU A 50 8.80 -6.73 -21.76
N TYR A 51 7.50 -6.96 -21.92
CA TYR A 51 6.54 -7.23 -20.85
C TYR A 51 5.84 -8.56 -21.12
N ARG A 52 5.71 -9.40 -20.08
CA ARG A 52 4.86 -10.60 -20.08
C ARG A 52 3.90 -10.52 -18.91
N THR A 53 2.61 -10.37 -19.20
CA THR A 53 1.54 -10.27 -18.19
C THR A 53 0.72 -11.55 -18.18
N VAL A 54 0.61 -12.17 -17.00
CA VAL A 54 -0.18 -13.38 -16.76
C VAL A 54 -1.27 -13.06 -15.75
N LEU A 55 -2.50 -13.44 -16.05
CA LEU A 55 -3.64 -13.43 -15.14
C LEU A 55 -4.03 -14.87 -14.83
N ALA A 56 -4.06 -15.23 -13.56
CA ALA A 56 -4.43 -16.55 -13.09
C ALA A 56 -5.62 -16.44 -12.12
N ALA A 57 -6.63 -17.29 -12.30
CA ALA A 57 -7.84 -17.30 -11.49
C ALA A 57 -7.92 -18.52 -10.56
N TYR A 58 -8.40 -18.28 -9.35
CA TYR A 58 -8.44 -19.26 -8.26
C TYR A 58 -9.82 -19.33 -7.61
N ASN A 59 -10.12 -20.49 -7.02
CA ASN A 59 -11.37 -20.77 -6.33
C ASN A 59 -11.44 -20.19 -4.91
N ASP A 60 -10.31 -19.75 -4.37
CA ASP A 60 -10.20 -19.12 -3.06
C ASP A 60 -8.93 -18.22 -2.97
N LEU A 61 -8.94 -17.31 -2.00
CA LEU A 61 -7.86 -16.36 -1.74
C LEU A 61 -6.59 -17.02 -1.17
N GLU A 62 -6.75 -18.07 -0.38
CA GLU A 62 -5.62 -18.75 0.26
C GLU A 62 -4.72 -19.40 -0.79
N THR A 63 -5.31 -20.09 -1.78
CA THR A 63 -4.60 -20.70 -2.91
C THR A 63 -3.90 -19.64 -3.76
N ALA A 64 -4.54 -18.50 -4.04
CA ALA A 64 -3.89 -17.39 -4.74
C ALA A 64 -2.70 -16.81 -3.95
N GLY A 65 -2.84 -16.66 -2.63
CA GLY A 65 -1.74 -16.23 -1.75
C GLY A 65 -0.59 -17.24 -1.69
N ASN A 66 -0.90 -18.54 -1.67
CA ASN A 66 0.10 -19.60 -1.72
C ASN A 66 0.85 -19.62 -3.06
N ALA A 67 0.17 -19.32 -4.18
CA ALA A 67 0.81 -19.18 -5.48
C ALA A 67 1.91 -18.12 -5.47
N VAL A 68 1.69 -16.98 -4.80
CA VAL A 68 2.70 -15.91 -4.65
C VAL A 68 3.91 -16.41 -3.87
N ALA A 69 3.68 -17.16 -2.79
CA ALA A 69 4.77 -17.77 -2.04
C ALA A 69 5.57 -18.79 -2.89
N MET A 70 4.90 -19.55 -3.77
CA MET A 70 5.54 -20.48 -4.70
C MET A 70 6.41 -19.74 -5.73
N VAL A 71 5.92 -18.64 -6.31
CA VAL A 71 6.68 -17.81 -7.26
C VAL A 71 7.95 -17.25 -6.61
N VAL A 72 7.83 -16.72 -5.40
CA VAL A 72 9.00 -16.20 -4.68
C VAL A 72 9.96 -17.33 -4.28
N ALA A 73 9.44 -18.50 -3.94
CA ALA A 73 10.25 -19.67 -3.58
C ALA A 73 11.00 -20.27 -4.78
N SER A 74 10.53 -20.07 -6.02
CA SER A 74 11.25 -20.48 -7.22
C SER A 74 12.46 -19.58 -7.52
N GLY A 75 12.59 -18.44 -6.82
CA GLY A 75 13.65 -17.45 -7.04
C GLY A 75 13.27 -16.36 -8.04
N LEU A 76 12.08 -16.42 -8.63
CA LEU A 76 11.56 -15.38 -9.51
C LEU A 76 11.20 -14.11 -8.72
N LEU A 77 11.53 -12.96 -9.29
CA LEU A 77 11.16 -11.64 -8.77
C LEU A 77 10.45 -10.84 -9.86
N PRO A 78 9.16 -11.13 -10.14
CA PRO A 78 8.40 -10.36 -11.13
C PRO A 78 8.36 -8.87 -10.77
N GLY A 79 8.32 -8.02 -11.79
CA GLY A 79 8.18 -6.56 -11.61
C GLY A 79 6.87 -6.17 -10.92
N ALA A 80 5.83 -7.00 -11.05
CA ALA A 80 4.63 -6.88 -10.22
C ALA A 80 3.96 -8.24 -9.95
N MET A 81 3.39 -8.37 -8.75
CA MET A 81 2.48 -9.45 -8.37
C MET A 81 1.32 -8.87 -7.55
N GLU A 82 0.12 -8.95 -8.10
CA GLU A 82 -1.07 -8.31 -7.55
C GLU A 82 -2.19 -9.32 -7.34
N ILE A 83 -2.90 -9.24 -6.22
CA ILE A 83 -4.11 -10.04 -6.00
C ILE A 83 -5.33 -9.13 -5.87
N MET A 84 -6.45 -9.62 -6.41
CA MET A 84 -7.79 -9.05 -6.21
C MET A 84 -8.75 -10.15 -5.75
N ASP A 85 -9.62 -9.86 -4.78
CA ASP A 85 -10.69 -10.77 -4.38
C ASP A 85 -11.97 -10.59 -5.18
N ARG A 86 -12.93 -11.50 -4.99
CA ARG A 86 -14.25 -11.50 -5.63
C ARG A 86 -14.98 -10.16 -5.59
N LEU A 87 -14.91 -9.42 -4.48
CA LEU A 87 -15.59 -8.12 -4.37
C LEU A 87 -14.88 -7.07 -5.22
N ALA A 88 -13.55 -7.01 -5.15
CA ALA A 88 -12.74 -6.12 -5.96
C ALA A 88 -12.85 -6.43 -7.47
N ILE A 89 -12.88 -7.72 -7.84
CA ILE A 89 -13.08 -8.18 -9.22
C ILE A 89 -14.44 -7.69 -9.72
N LYS A 90 -15.52 -7.96 -8.99
CA LYS A 90 -16.88 -7.53 -9.35
C LYS A 90 -16.98 -6.01 -9.49
N ALA A 91 -16.34 -5.27 -8.58
CA ALA A 91 -16.27 -3.82 -8.66
C ALA A 91 -15.56 -3.38 -9.95
N ALA A 92 -14.36 -3.89 -10.20
CA ALA A 92 -13.57 -3.55 -11.37
C ALA A 92 -14.30 -3.87 -12.69
N GLU A 93 -14.92 -5.04 -12.81
CA GLU A 93 -15.75 -5.39 -13.98
C GLU A 93 -16.90 -4.40 -14.17
N SER A 94 -17.64 -4.08 -13.10
CA SER A 94 -18.74 -3.10 -13.17
C SER A 94 -18.26 -1.67 -13.48
N GLY A 95 -17.01 -1.36 -13.19
CA GLY A 95 -16.43 -0.02 -13.32
C GLY A 95 -15.76 0.23 -14.67
N VAL A 96 -15.00 -0.74 -15.17
CA VAL A 96 -14.11 -0.57 -16.33
C VAL A 96 -14.18 -1.69 -17.37
N ASP A 97 -14.99 -2.73 -17.12
CA ASP A 97 -15.20 -3.90 -17.98
C ASP A 97 -13.86 -4.56 -18.36
N ALA A 98 -13.04 -4.90 -17.35
CA ALA A 98 -11.68 -5.42 -17.58
C ALA A 98 -11.67 -6.81 -18.20
N GLY A 99 -12.82 -7.50 -18.25
CA GLY A 99 -12.98 -8.81 -18.87
C GLY A 99 -12.46 -9.94 -18.00
N TYR A 100 -12.38 -9.76 -16.68
CA TYR A 100 -11.96 -10.80 -15.75
C TYR A 100 -12.94 -11.99 -15.69
N PRO A 101 -12.49 -13.19 -15.33
CA PRO A 101 -13.37 -14.34 -15.15
C PRO A 101 -14.49 -14.08 -14.12
N GLU A 102 -15.76 -14.28 -14.52
CA GLU A 102 -16.94 -13.92 -13.72
C GLU A 102 -17.01 -14.61 -12.34
N ASN A 103 -16.49 -15.84 -12.23
CA ASN A 103 -16.61 -16.67 -11.03
C ASN A 103 -15.30 -16.81 -10.24
N ALA A 104 -14.30 -15.96 -10.52
CA ALA A 104 -13.05 -15.97 -9.78
C ALA A 104 -13.28 -15.52 -8.34
N ALA A 105 -12.88 -16.36 -7.38
CA ALA A 105 -12.84 -15.94 -5.98
C ALA A 105 -11.62 -15.05 -5.70
N ALA A 106 -10.54 -15.30 -6.43
CA ALA A 106 -9.32 -14.50 -6.43
C ALA A 106 -8.69 -14.48 -7.83
N LEU A 107 -8.04 -13.36 -8.16
CA LEU A 107 -7.17 -13.23 -9.32
C LEU A 107 -5.76 -12.89 -8.86
N LEU A 108 -4.77 -13.55 -9.45
CA LEU A 108 -3.37 -13.16 -9.39
C LEU A 108 -2.96 -12.59 -10.74
N ILE A 109 -2.40 -11.39 -10.74
CA ILE A 109 -1.77 -10.77 -11.91
C ILE A 109 -0.27 -10.77 -11.65
N VAL A 110 0.50 -11.39 -12.55
CA VAL A 110 1.96 -11.40 -12.53
C VAL A 110 2.48 -10.67 -13.77
N GLU A 111 3.43 -9.77 -13.59
CA GLU A 111 4.09 -9.07 -14.68
C GLU A 111 5.60 -9.22 -14.59
N LEU A 112 6.19 -9.80 -15.63
CA LEU A 112 7.62 -9.78 -15.89
C LEU A 112 7.94 -8.59 -16.80
N GLU A 113 9.02 -7.88 -16.49
CA GLU A 113 9.53 -6.78 -17.29
C GLU A 113 11.06 -6.77 -17.25
N GLY A 114 11.70 -6.46 -18.38
CA GLY A 114 13.16 -6.42 -18.47
C GLY A 114 13.68 -6.54 -19.89
N GLU A 115 14.90 -7.06 -20.01
CA GLU A 115 15.51 -7.46 -21.27
C GLU A 115 14.77 -8.67 -21.86
N ALA A 116 14.63 -8.72 -23.18
CA ALA A 116 13.77 -9.73 -23.82
C ALA A 116 14.20 -11.18 -23.51
N GLU A 117 15.50 -11.48 -23.51
CA GLU A 117 16.03 -12.83 -23.26
C GLU A 117 15.77 -13.30 -21.81
N GLN A 118 15.96 -12.39 -20.85
CA GLN A 118 15.66 -12.65 -19.44
C GLN A 118 14.16 -12.92 -19.25
N VAL A 119 13.31 -12.03 -19.76
CA VAL A 119 11.86 -12.12 -19.57
C VAL A 119 11.28 -13.40 -20.15
N GLU A 120 11.75 -13.86 -21.32
CA GLU A 120 11.25 -15.12 -21.89
C GLU A 120 11.67 -16.34 -21.07
N THR A 121 12.89 -16.34 -20.52
CA THR A 121 13.36 -17.42 -19.64
C THR A 121 12.53 -17.48 -18.36
N GLU A 122 12.34 -16.33 -17.69
CA GLU A 122 11.50 -16.22 -16.49
C GLU A 122 10.03 -16.54 -16.79
N PHE A 123 9.57 -16.26 -18.01
CA PHE A 123 8.20 -16.54 -18.45
C PHE A 123 7.92 -18.06 -18.56
N GLU A 124 8.91 -18.87 -18.94
CA GLU A 124 8.73 -20.32 -18.92
C GLU A 124 8.57 -20.83 -17.47
N GLU A 125 9.44 -20.39 -16.57
CA GLU A 125 9.42 -20.77 -15.15
C GLU A 125 8.13 -20.32 -14.45
N ILE A 126 7.68 -19.07 -14.67
CA ILE A 126 6.45 -18.57 -14.03
C ILE A 126 5.21 -19.37 -14.46
N MET A 127 5.16 -19.80 -15.72
CA MET A 127 4.04 -20.57 -16.24
C MET A 127 3.98 -21.97 -15.63
N GLU A 128 5.13 -22.59 -15.35
CA GLU A 128 5.21 -23.86 -14.60
C GLU A 128 4.68 -23.67 -13.18
N VAL A 129 5.16 -22.65 -12.46
CA VAL A 129 4.74 -22.35 -11.08
C VAL A 129 3.23 -22.08 -11.00
N ILE A 130 2.68 -21.24 -11.89
CA ILE A 130 1.24 -20.91 -11.91
C ILE A 130 0.39 -22.14 -12.26
N LYS A 131 0.92 -23.06 -13.09
CA LYS A 131 0.21 -24.31 -13.40
C LYS A 131 0.16 -25.24 -12.19
N GLU A 132 1.23 -25.31 -11.40
CA GLU A 132 1.31 -26.12 -10.18
C GLU A 132 0.54 -25.50 -8.99
N SER A 133 0.31 -24.18 -9.00
CA SER A 133 -0.38 -23.49 -7.91
C SER A 133 -1.89 -23.76 -7.83
N GLY A 134 -2.47 -24.45 -8.82
CA GLY A 134 -3.89 -24.81 -8.83
C GLY A 134 -4.82 -23.76 -9.43
N ALA A 135 -4.30 -22.83 -10.25
CA ALA A 135 -5.13 -21.94 -11.04
C ALA A 135 -6.07 -22.74 -11.97
N TYR A 136 -7.37 -22.44 -11.95
CA TYR A 136 -8.34 -23.13 -12.83
C TYR A 136 -8.40 -22.50 -14.22
N GLU A 137 -7.95 -21.25 -14.35
CA GLU A 137 -7.88 -20.52 -15.60
C GLU A 137 -6.63 -19.63 -15.60
N VAL A 138 -5.89 -19.63 -16.70
CA VAL A 138 -4.71 -18.79 -16.91
C VAL A 138 -4.84 -18.09 -18.25
N ARG A 139 -4.64 -16.77 -18.25
CA ARG A 139 -4.68 -15.90 -19.43
C ARG A 139 -3.36 -15.15 -19.55
N VAL A 140 -2.70 -15.32 -20.69
CA VAL A 140 -1.49 -14.57 -21.03
C VAL A 140 -1.88 -13.44 -21.99
N ALA A 141 -1.48 -12.21 -21.66
CA ALA A 141 -1.70 -11.08 -22.55
C ALA A 141 -0.90 -11.26 -23.86
N LYS A 142 -1.59 -11.23 -25.00
CA LYS A 142 -0.95 -11.45 -26.32
C LYS A 142 -0.27 -10.19 -26.87
N ASP A 143 -0.69 -9.03 -26.41
CA ASP A 143 -0.28 -7.73 -26.90
C ASP A 143 -0.42 -6.65 -25.82
N ALA A 144 0.04 -5.44 -26.14
CA ALA A 144 0.00 -4.31 -25.23
C ALA A 144 -1.44 -3.89 -24.86
N GLU A 145 -2.42 -4.10 -25.74
CA GLU A 145 -3.81 -3.73 -25.49
C GLU A 145 -4.43 -4.65 -24.43
N GLN A 146 -4.26 -5.97 -24.56
CA GLN A 146 -4.72 -6.94 -23.57
C GLN A 146 -4.01 -6.75 -22.23
N ARG A 147 -2.70 -6.47 -22.24
CA ARG A 147 -1.95 -6.11 -21.03
C ARG A 147 -2.57 -4.91 -20.33
N LEU A 148 -2.80 -3.81 -21.07
CA LEU A 148 -3.38 -2.60 -20.51
C LEU A 148 -4.80 -2.83 -20.00
N GLN A 149 -5.59 -3.69 -20.66
CA GLN A 149 -6.93 -4.04 -20.21
C GLN A 149 -6.91 -4.79 -18.88
N ILE A 150 -6.02 -5.78 -18.71
CA ILE A 150 -5.80 -6.47 -17.43
C ILE A 150 -5.42 -5.46 -16.35
N TRP A 151 -4.49 -4.54 -16.64
CA TRP A 151 -4.06 -3.55 -15.65
C TRP A 151 -5.08 -2.47 -15.35
N LYS A 152 -5.97 -2.16 -16.30
CA LYS A 152 -7.03 -1.16 -16.13
C LYS A 152 -7.99 -1.58 -15.01
N GLY A 153 -8.35 -2.86 -14.94
CA GLY A 153 -9.16 -3.40 -13.83
C GLY A 153 -8.48 -3.23 -12.47
N ARG A 154 -7.23 -3.68 -12.34
CA ARG A 154 -6.44 -3.58 -11.11
C ARG A 154 -6.21 -2.15 -10.65
N LYS A 155 -5.87 -1.23 -11.56
CA LYS A 155 -5.66 0.20 -11.27
C LYS A 155 -6.97 0.93 -10.99
N GLY A 156 -8.07 0.48 -11.59
CA GLY A 156 -9.41 1.04 -11.39
C GLY A 156 -10.15 0.50 -10.17
N ALA A 157 -9.59 -0.49 -9.45
CA ALA A 157 -10.29 -1.22 -8.39
C ALA A 157 -10.79 -0.31 -7.26
N PHE A 158 -9.93 0.57 -6.72
CA PHE A 158 -10.28 1.50 -5.63
C PHE A 158 -11.44 2.41 -6.01
N SER A 159 -11.36 3.05 -7.19
CA SER A 159 -12.43 3.90 -7.70
C SER A 159 -13.72 3.11 -7.95
N SER A 160 -13.60 1.85 -8.36
CA SER A 160 -14.74 1.00 -8.66
C SER A 160 -15.45 0.48 -7.40
N VAL A 161 -14.74 0.30 -6.29
CA VAL A 161 -15.32 -0.10 -4.99
C VAL A 161 -16.32 0.96 -4.47
N GLY A 162 -16.15 2.23 -4.83
CA GLY A 162 -17.16 3.28 -4.56
C GLY A 162 -18.52 3.05 -5.22
N ARG A 163 -18.65 2.07 -6.13
CA ARG A 163 -19.93 1.61 -6.67
C ARG A 163 -20.62 0.57 -5.80
N LEU A 164 -19.88 -0.11 -4.93
CA LEU A 164 -20.38 -1.11 -4.01
C LEU A 164 -20.84 -0.49 -2.69
N SER A 165 -20.12 0.52 -2.21
CA SER A 165 -20.36 1.17 -0.92
C SER A 165 -20.30 2.68 -1.04
N PRO A 166 -21.15 3.44 -0.33
CA PRO A 166 -21.06 4.90 -0.29
C PRO A 166 -19.75 5.37 0.36
N ASP A 167 -19.27 4.65 1.36
CA ASP A 167 -18.03 4.96 2.09
C ASP A 167 -17.18 3.69 2.26
N TYR A 168 -15.87 3.84 2.35
CA TYR A 168 -14.96 2.76 2.75
C TYR A 168 -13.72 3.29 3.47
N ILE A 169 -13.16 2.49 4.36
CA ILE A 169 -11.83 2.69 4.95
C ILE A 169 -10.85 1.81 4.19
N VAL A 170 -9.74 2.36 3.73
CA VAL A 170 -8.62 1.57 3.21
C VAL A 170 -7.60 1.38 4.31
N GLN A 171 -7.33 0.13 4.66
CA GLN A 171 -6.12 -0.18 5.41
C GLN A 171 -4.98 -0.53 4.47
N ASP A 172 -3.75 -0.38 4.95
CA ASP A 172 -2.52 -0.67 4.21
C ASP A 172 -1.58 -1.26 5.23
N GLY A 173 -1.52 -2.58 5.31
CA GLY A 173 -0.75 -3.30 6.33
C GLY A 173 0.05 -4.40 5.67
N VAL A 174 1.27 -4.62 6.12
CA VAL A 174 2.16 -5.61 5.51
C VAL A 174 2.19 -6.87 6.34
N VAL A 175 2.25 -8.02 5.70
CA VAL A 175 2.59 -9.31 6.32
C VAL A 175 3.76 -9.95 5.57
N PRO A 176 4.57 -10.80 6.21
CA PRO A 176 5.50 -11.64 5.47
C PRO A 176 4.75 -12.43 4.40
N ARG A 177 5.30 -12.51 3.19
CA ARG A 177 4.66 -13.21 2.05
C ARG A 177 4.21 -14.63 2.35
N SER A 178 4.97 -15.34 3.20
CA SER A 178 4.64 -16.69 3.68
C SER A 178 3.38 -16.76 4.55
N HIS A 179 2.84 -15.62 4.99
CA HIS A 179 1.62 -15.52 5.79
C HIS A 179 0.44 -14.91 5.01
N LEU A 180 0.58 -14.61 3.71
CA LEU A 180 -0.50 -13.99 2.91
C LEU A 180 -1.81 -14.76 2.97
N GLY A 181 -1.80 -16.07 2.68
CA GLY A 181 -3.01 -16.89 2.73
C GLY A 181 -3.70 -16.86 4.10
N LYS A 182 -2.91 -16.98 5.18
CA LYS A 182 -3.39 -16.90 6.56
C LYS A 182 -3.99 -15.52 6.90
N ALA A 183 -3.34 -14.44 6.47
CA ALA A 183 -3.82 -13.08 6.71
C ALA A 183 -5.17 -12.83 6.02
N LEU A 184 -5.34 -13.28 4.78
CA LEU A 184 -6.59 -13.14 4.03
C LEU A 184 -7.72 -13.95 4.65
N ALA A 185 -7.45 -15.18 5.09
CA ALA A 185 -8.43 -15.99 5.81
C ALA A 185 -8.88 -15.32 7.12
N GLU A 186 -7.96 -14.68 7.85
CA GLU A 186 -8.28 -13.95 9.07
C GLU A 186 -9.07 -12.66 8.79
N ILE A 187 -8.77 -11.95 7.70
CA ILE A 187 -9.57 -10.80 7.25
C ILE A 187 -11.00 -11.23 6.91
N ASP A 188 -11.19 -12.34 6.21
CA ASP A 188 -12.53 -12.87 5.90
C ASP A 188 -13.29 -13.26 7.18
N ARG A 189 -12.61 -13.91 8.14
CA ARG A 189 -13.20 -14.22 9.45
C ARG A 189 -13.62 -12.97 10.21
N LEU A 190 -12.77 -11.93 10.24
CA LEU A 190 -13.05 -10.65 10.90
C LEU A 190 -14.19 -9.88 10.20
N SER A 191 -14.22 -9.89 8.86
CA SER A 191 -15.32 -9.36 8.04
C SER A 191 -16.66 -9.96 8.45
N GLN A 192 -16.74 -11.29 8.58
CA GLN A 192 -17.94 -11.99 9.03
C GLN A 192 -18.30 -11.70 10.50
N GLU A 193 -17.30 -11.64 11.39
CA GLU A 193 -17.51 -11.31 12.81
C GLU A 193 -18.09 -9.91 13.01
N TYR A 194 -17.58 -8.93 12.26
CA TYR A 194 -18.03 -7.54 12.33
C TYR A 194 -19.26 -7.25 11.46
N GLY A 195 -19.61 -8.15 10.53
CA GLY A 195 -20.71 -7.96 9.58
C GLY A 195 -20.46 -6.82 8.59
N LEU A 196 -19.19 -6.57 8.24
CA LEU A 196 -18.78 -5.54 7.28
C LEU A 196 -18.07 -6.20 6.11
N ASP A 197 -18.54 -5.96 4.90
CA ASP A 197 -17.87 -6.45 3.69
C ASP A 197 -16.48 -5.83 3.56
N VAL A 198 -15.48 -6.63 3.18
CA VAL A 198 -14.11 -6.20 2.95
C VAL A 198 -13.68 -6.64 1.56
N ALA A 199 -13.41 -5.67 0.67
CA ALA A 199 -12.83 -5.94 -0.64
C ALA A 199 -11.30 -5.83 -0.56
N ASN A 200 -10.60 -6.84 -1.06
CA ASN A 200 -9.13 -6.91 -0.97
C ASN A 200 -8.49 -6.69 -2.33
N VAL A 201 -7.53 -5.77 -2.35
CA VAL A 201 -6.67 -5.48 -3.50
C VAL A 201 -5.27 -5.26 -2.95
N PHE A 202 -4.24 -5.96 -3.43
CA PHE A 202 -2.95 -5.86 -2.75
C PHE A 202 -1.72 -6.24 -3.57
N HIS A 203 -0.60 -5.63 -3.20
CA HIS A 203 0.73 -5.90 -3.75
C HIS A 203 1.26 -7.17 -3.10
N ALA A 204 0.81 -8.31 -3.64
CA ALA A 204 1.14 -9.62 -3.09
C ALA A 204 2.66 -9.89 -3.13
N GLY A 205 3.37 -9.34 -4.12
CA GLY A 205 4.83 -9.43 -4.21
C GLY A 205 5.60 -8.83 -3.04
N ASP A 206 4.99 -7.91 -2.30
CA ASP A 206 5.56 -7.23 -1.13
C ASP A 206 4.88 -7.67 0.17
N GLY A 207 3.82 -8.46 0.09
CA GLY A 207 2.97 -8.79 1.23
C GLY A 207 2.15 -7.60 1.74
N ASN A 208 2.03 -6.52 0.94
CA ASN A 208 1.34 -5.30 1.33
C ASN A 208 -0.15 -5.35 1.00
N LEU A 209 -0.99 -5.54 2.02
CA LEU A 209 -2.44 -5.73 1.95
C LEU A 209 -3.20 -4.40 1.90
N HIS A 210 -4.15 -4.25 0.98
CA HIS A 210 -5.17 -3.19 1.05
C HIS A 210 -6.60 -3.76 1.22
N PRO A 211 -7.06 -4.00 2.46
CA PRO A 211 -8.47 -4.27 2.72
C PRO A 211 -9.27 -2.96 2.70
N LEU A 212 -10.27 -2.90 1.83
CA LEU A 212 -11.26 -1.84 1.73
C LEU A 212 -12.50 -2.26 2.51
N ILE A 213 -12.63 -1.75 3.73
CA ILE A 213 -13.74 -2.02 4.65
C ILE A 213 -14.91 -1.14 4.26
N LEU A 214 -16.01 -1.77 3.81
CA LEU A 214 -17.19 -1.09 3.29
C LEU A 214 -18.15 -0.74 4.42
N PHE A 215 -18.59 0.52 4.48
CA PHE A 215 -19.56 0.97 5.48
C PHE A 215 -20.42 2.13 4.93
N ASN A 216 -21.46 2.50 5.68
CA ASN A 216 -22.30 3.65 5.37
C ASN A 216 -22.14 4.73 6.45
N GLY A 217 -21.36 5.78 6.18
CA GLY A 217 -21.05 6.84 7.14
C GLY A 217 -22.26 7.70 7.56
N ARG A 218 -23.42 7.49 6.94
CA ARG A 218 -24.69 8.10 7.36
C ARG A 218 -25.35 7.39 8.53
N GLU A 219 -24.96 6.15 8.78
CA GLU A 219 -25.46 5.37 9.91
C GLU A 219 -24.67 5.71 11.18
N PRO A 220 -25.34 6.10 12.27
CA PRO A 220 -24.65 6.41 13.52
C PRO A 220 -23.82 5.23 14.02
N GLY A 221 -22.54 5.45 14.32
CA GLY A 221 -21.63 4.41 14.81
C GLY A 221 -20.96 3.55 13.73
N ALA A 222 -21.35 3.68 12.45
CA ALA A 222 -20.82 2.84 11.38
C ALA A 222 -19.33 3.11 11.10
N LEU A 223 -18.91 4.37 11.19
CA LEU A 223 -17.50 4.73 11.04
C LEU A 223 -16.66 4.13 12.17
N GLU A 224 -17.11 4.29 13.42
CA GLU A 224 -16.42 3.78 14.60
C GLU A 224 -16.29 2.24 14.54
N HIS A 225 -17.36 1.55 14.12
CA HIS A 225 -17.37 0.11 13.93
C HIS A 225 -16.39 -0.34 12.83
N ALA A 226 -16.32 0.40 11.71
CA ALA A 226 -15.34 0.15 10.65
C ALA A 226 -13.90 0.44 11.10
N GLU A 227 -13.67 1.48 11.90
CA GLU A 227 -12.36 1.79 12.49
C GLU A 227 -11.88 0.73 13.49
N GLU A 228 -12.80 0.08 14.22
CA GLU A 228 -12.48 -1.04 15.10
C GLU A 228 -11.99 -2.25 14.30
N LEU A 229 -12.70 -2.63 13.23
CA LEU A 229 -12.27 -3.69 12.32
C LEU A 229 -10.92 -3.36 11.67
N ALA A 230 -10.75 -2.14 11.18
CA ALA A 230 -9.48 -1.65 10.63
C ALA A 230 -8.33 -1.84 11.63
N GLY A 231 -8.54 -1.50 12.90
CA GLY A 231 -7.57 -1.70 13.95
C GLY A 231 -7.21 -3.16 14.22
N LYS A 232 -8.19 -4.06 14.18
CA LYS A 232 -7.97 -5.50 14.31
C LYS A 232 -7.11 -6.03 13.17
N ILE A 233 -7.37 -5.59 11.94
CA ILE A 233 -6.57 -6.00 10.77
C ILE A 233 -5.12 -5.49 10.90
N LEU A 234 -4.91 -4.22 11.24
CA LEU A 234 -3.55 -3.70 11.44
C LEU A 234 -2.79 -4.44 12.55
N LYS A 235 -3.47 -4.72 13.67
CA LYS A 235 -2.86 -5.49 14.76
C LYS A 235 -2.50 -6.90 14.31
N MET A 236 -3.39 -7.56 13.54
CA MET A 236 -3.12 -8.86 12.94
C MET A 236 -1.86 -8.83 12.06
N CYS A 237 -1.68 -7.80 11.22
CA CYS A 237 -0.49 -7.66 10.40
C CYS A 237 0.80 -7.65 11.24
N VAL A 238 0.81 -6.87 12.34
CA VAL A 238 1.93 -6.83 13.28
C VAL A 238 2.13 -8.16 14.01
N ASP A 239 1.06 -8.77 14.50
CA ASP A 239 1.11 -10.05 15.22
C ASP A 239 1.63 -11.21 14.30
N LEU A 240 1.49 -11.08 12.97
CA LEU A 240 2.08 -11.98 11.96
C LEU A 240 3.53 -11.64 11.56
N GLY A 241 4.16 -10.67 12.23
CA GLY A 241 5.54 -10.24 12.00
C GLY A 241 5.70 -9.21 10.87
N GLY A 242 4.63 -8.51 10.53
CA GLY A 242 4.62 -7.47 9.51
C GLY A 242 4.60 -6.05 10.08
N SER A 243 3.99 -5.10 9.36
CA SER A 243 3.94 -3.68 9.72
C SER A 243 2.53 -3.11 9.65
N ILE A 244 2.31 -2.00 10.37
CA ILE A 244 1.03 -1.26 10.34
C ILE A 244 0.84 -0.45 9.04
N THR A 245 1.88 -0.31 8.21
CA THR A 245 1.86 0.49 6.98
C THR A 245 2.88 -0.03 5.99
N GLY A 246 2.48 -0.17 4.73
CA GLY A 246 3.35 -0.57 3.63
C GLY A 246 3.79 0.66 2.83
N GLU A 247 2.83 1.47 2.40
CA GLU A 247 3.08 2.61 1.52
C GLU A 247 2.34 3.90 1.91
N HIS A 248 1.24 3.84 2.66
CA HIS A 248 0.41 5.02 2.97
C HIS A 248 0.95 5.90 4.12
N GLY A 249 1.94 5.39 4.87
CA GLY A 249 2.45 6.04 6.08
C GLY A 249 1.54 5.86 7.30
N VAL A 250 1.87 6.54 8.40
CA VAL A 250 1.19 6.44 9.70
C VAL A 250 0.15 7.53 9.86
N GLY A 251 0.51 8.78 9.53
CA GLY A 251 -0.37 9.93 9.58
C GLY A 251 -1.06 10.12 10.94
N MET A 252 -2.34 10.51 10.91
CA MET A 252 -3.16 10.63 12.12
C MET A 252 -3.87 9.32 12.45
N GLU A 253 -4.23 8.56 11.43
CA GLU A 253 -5.09 7.39 11.51
C GLU A 253 -4.40 6.25 12.26
N LYS A 254 -3.15 5.93 11.87
CA LYS A 254 -2.45 4.74 12.37
C LYS A 254 -1.55 5.01 13.56
N ARG A 255 -1.37 6.28 13.97
CA ARG A 255 -0.46 6.66 15.08
C ARG A 255 -0.76 5.93 16.39
N ARG A 256 -2.02 5.56 16.64
CA ARG A 256 -2.44 4.82 17.84
C ARG A 256 -1.90 3.38 17.88
N TYR A 257 -1.49 2.84 16.74
CA TYR A 257 -0.95 1.48 16.62
C TYR A 257 0.59 1.44 16.59
N MET A 258 1.27 2.58 16.60
CA MET A 258 2.74 2.63 16.71
C MET A 258 3.29 1.81 17.89
N PRO A 259 2.69 1.84 19.10
CA PRO A 259 3.16 1.01 20.22
C PRO A 259 2.96 -0.50 20.04
N ALA A 260 2.18 -0.93 19.05
CA ALA A 260 2.09 -2.35 18.71
C ALA A 260 3.34 -2.83 17.96
N MET A 261 3.99 -1.94 17.20
CA MET A 261 5.15 -2.25 16.35
C MET A 261 6.49 -1.85 16.98
N PHE A 262 6.50 -0.80 17.79
CA PHE A 262 7.71 -0.20 18.35
C PHE A 262 7.67 -0.18 19.87
N SER A 263 8.82 -0.42 20.49
CA SER A 263 8.97 -0.28 21.94
C SER A 263 8.92 1.19 22.36
N GLU A 264 8.75 1.44 23.65
CA GLU A 264 8.81 2.80 24.20
C GLU A 264 10.18 3.47 23.92
N VAL A 265 11.27 2.70 23.94
CA VAL A 265 12.62 3.19 23.63
C VAL A 265 12.74 3.63 22.18
N ASP A 266 12.18 2.84 21.25
CA ASP A 266 12.18 3.19 19.83
C ASP A 266 11.40 4.48 19.59
N LEU A 267 10.19 4.58 20.17
CA LEU A 267 9.32 5.75 20.02
C LEU A 267 9.95 7.02 20.62
N GLU A 268 10.57 6.93 21.80
CA GLU A 268 11.25 8.08 22.38
C GLU A 268 12.50 8.47 21.60
N THR A 269 13.21 7.51 21.00
CA THR A 269 14.35 7.80 20.11
C THR A 269 13.88 8.57 18.87
N MET A 270 12.81 8.13 18.22
CA MET A 270 12.24 8.83 17.07
C MET A 270 11.78 10.25 17.43
N LYS A 271 11.12 10.42 18.60
CA LYS A 271 10.72 11.74 19.10
C LYS A 271 11.93 12.62 19.45
N ALA A 272 13.00 12.06 20.01
CA ALA A 272 14.21 12.80 20.34
C ALA A 272 14.87 13.35 19.06
N ILE A 273 14.97 12.54 18.01
CA ILE A 273 15.44 12.96 16.69
C ILE A 273 14.57 14.11 16.15
N ARG A 274 13.24 13.95 16.18
CA ARG A 274 12.31 15.02 15.77
C ARG A 274 12.58 16.32 16.52
N ARG A 275 12.71 16.27 17.85
CA ARG A 275 12.94 17.47 18.68
C ARG A 275 14.30 18.12 18.43
N GLN A 276 15.28 17.40 17.89
CA GLN A 276 16.55 18.01 17.47
C GLN A 276 16.41 18.77 16.15
N ILE A 277 15.62 18.24 15.20
CA ILE A 277 15.42 18.85 13.88
C ILE A 277 14.39 19.98 13.94
N ASP A 278 13.32 19.79 14.72
CA ASP A 278 12.23 20.74 14.92
C ASP A 278 11.96 20.89 16.43
N PRO A 279 12.75 21.72 17.15
CA PRO A 279 12.62 21.90 18.60
C PRO A 279 11.28 22.46 19.06
N LYS A 280 10.54 23.13 18.17
CA LYS A 280 9.21 23.68 18.46
C LYS A 280 8.09 22.71 18.07
N GLU A 281 8.45 21.56 17.48
CA GLU A 281 7.55 20.56 16.92
C GLU A 281 6.43 21.21 16.07
N ILE A 282 6.74 22.23 15.24
CA ILE A 282 5.77 22.95 14.40
C ILE A 282 5.42 22.20 13.12
N SER A 283 6.36 21.42 12.60
CA SER A 283 6.22 20.65 11.38
C SER A 283 5.24 19.49 11.59
N ASN A 284 4.19 19.49 10.75
CA ASN A 284 3.14 18.47 10.67
C ASN A 284 2.61 17.94 12.03
N ARG A 285 2.26 18.88 12.92
CA ARG A 285 1.78 18.60 14.29
C ARG A 285 0.67 17.56 14.37
N GLY A 286 0.78 16.69 15.38
CA GLY A 286 -0.24 15.68 15.72
C GLY A 286 -0.28 14.45 14.82
N LYS A 287 0.70 14.26 13.93
CA LYS A 287 0.81 13.06 13.08
C LYS A 287 1.95 12.14 13.55
N MET A 288 1.95 10.90 13.05
CA MET A 288 2.86 9.77 13.28
C MET A 288 2.92 9.24 14.72
N PHE A 289 3.16 10.09 15.71
CA PHE A 289 3.33 9.65 17.10
C PHE A 289 2.02 9.67 17.87
N PRO A 290 1.76 8.69 18.78
CA PRO A 290 0.65 8.77 19.71
C PRO A 290 0.70 10.07 20.52
N GLY A 291 -0.44 10.74 20.70
CA GLY A 291 -0.54 11.94 21.53
C GLY A 291 -1.25 13.12 20.87
N GLY A 292 -0.69 14.33 21.06
CA GLY A 292 -1.32 15.64 20.88
C GLY A 292 -2.28 15.79 19.68
N GLU A 293 -3.32 16.60 19.85
CA GLU A 293 -4.30 16.84 18.79
C GLU A 293 -3.64 17.38 17.52
N ALA A 294 -3.99 16.80 16.38
CA ALA A 294 -3.65 17.36 15.09
C ALA A 294 -4.49 18.62 14.85
N PRO A 295 -3.87 19.82 14.68
CA PRO A 295 -4.62 21.06 14.47
C PRO A 295 -5.55 21.02 13.26
N ALA A 296 -5.21 20.19 12.26
CA ALA A 296 -6.02 19.95 11.07
C ALA A 296 -7.45 19.46 11.38
N LEU A 297 -7.67 18.81 12.53
CA LEU A 297 -9.00 18.34 12.95
C LEU A 297 -9.89 19.46 13.50
N LYS A 298 -9.32 20.62 13.85
CA LYS A 298 -10.04 21.75 14.48
C LYS A 298 -10.02 23.03 13.66
N MET A 299 -9.10 23.15 12.70
CA MET A 299 -8.95 24.36 11.90
C MET A 299 -9.95 24.37 10.75
N THR A 300 -10.95 25.23 10.83
CA THR A 300 -11.93 25.49 9.77
C THR A 300 -11.74 26.88 9.19
N GLY A 301 -11.85 27.03 7.87
CA GLY A 301 -11.73 28.32 7.18
C GLY A 301 -10.34 28.60 6.60
N MET A 302 -10.09 29.86 6.24
CA MET A 302 -8.82 30.30 5.64
C MET A 302 -7.67 30.18 6.63
N HIS A 303 -6.48 29.83 6.15
CA HIS A 303 -5.27 29.89 6.96
C HIS A 303 -5.03 31.33 7.42
N PRO A 304 -4.52 31.59 8.65
CA PRO A 304 -4.33 32.96 9.14
C PRO A 304 -3.54 33.87 8.20
N LEU A 305 -2.55 33.32 7.47
CA LEU A 305 -1.77 34.09 6.48
C LEU A 305 -2.58 34.41 5.21
N GLU A 306 -3.51 33.55 4.80
CA GLU A 306 -4.43 33.83 3.70
C GLU A 306 -5.42 34.91 4.12
N ALA A 307 -5.96 34.83 5.35
CA ALA A 307 -6.85 35.85 5.90
C ALA A 307 -6.16 37.22 6.02
N GLN A 308 -4.82 37.24 6.14
CA GLN A 308 -3.99 38.44 6.15
C GLN A 308 -3.53 38.88 4.75
N GLY A 309 -3.86 38.14 3.69
CA GLY A 309 -3.43 38.43 2.32
C GLY A 309 -1.92 38.26 2.08
N ILE A 310 -1.22 37.53 2.94
CA ILE A 310 0.23 37.29 2.84
C ILE A 310 0.52 36.16 1.85
N ILE A 311 -0.38 35.18 1.76
CA ILE A 311 -0.31 34.07 0.82
C ILE A 311 -1.66 33.91 0.11
N SER A 312 -1.64 33.31 -1.08
CA SER A 312 -2.84 32.93 -1.83
C SER A 312 -2.80 31.42 -2.12
N ARG A 313 -3.93 30.73 -1.96
CA ARG A 313 -4.17 29.41 -2.58
C ARG A 313 -4.60 29.66 -4.03
N GLU A 314 -3.66 30.01 -4.88
CA GLU A 314 -3.79 29.82 -6.34
C GLU A 314 -3.05 28.56 -6.76
#